data_AF-A0AAV4PUY4-F1
#
_entry.id   AF-A0AAV4PUY4-F1
#
_cell.length_a   1.000
_cell.length_b   1.000
_cell.length_c   1.000
_cell.angle_alpha   90.00
_cell.angle_beta   90.00
_cell.angle_gamma   90.00
#
_symmetry.space_group_name_H-M   'P 1'
#
loop_
_entity.id
_entity.type
_entity.pdbx_description
1 polymer ?
#
loop_
_entity_poly.entity_id
_entity_poly.type
_entity_poly.pdbx_seq_one_letter_code
_entity_poly.pdbx_strand_id
1 'polypeptide(L)'
;MKVFLVLLLVAVTFAFEIREQSCPTNKTWGEFGDCPRSCYNTNNEDTRPCTLRMNIGCKCATGYILLGDRDPSSNCIKPEDCP
;
A
#
# COMPACT_ATOMS: atom_id res chain seq x y z
N MET A 1 27.25 -31.79 -19.17
CA MET A 1 26.21 -32.21 -18.20
C MET A 1 26.26 -31.39 -16.91
N LYS A 2 27.40 -31.30 -16.20
CA LYS A 2 27.54 -30.47 -14.99
C LYS A 2 27.23 -28.97 -15.22
N VAL A 3 27.67 -28.42 -16.35
CA VAL A 3 27.48 -26.99 -16.70
C VAL A 3 26.00 -26.63 -16.85
N PHE A 4 25.17 -27.51 -17.40
CA PHE A 4 23.73 -27.30 -17.53
C PHE A 4 23.02 -27.33 -16.18
N LEU A 5 23.45 -28.18 -15.24
CA LEU A 5 22.93 -28.20 -13.87
C LEU A 5 23.28 -26.92 -13.11
N VAL A 6 24.49 -26.37 -13.32
CA VAL A 6 24.92 -25.10 -12.72
C VAL A 6 24.10 -23.94 -13.28
N LEU A 7 23.85 -23.90 -14.59
CA LEU A 7 23.03 -22.86 -15.21
C LEU A 7 21.57 -22.86 -14.73
N LEU A 8 20.98 -24.05 -14.52
CA LEU A 8 19.62 -24.17 -13.97
C LEU A 8 19.52 -23.67 -12.52
N LEU A 9 20.52 -23.96 -11.67
CA LEU A 9 20.55 -23.48 -10.29
C LEU A 9 20.67 -21.95 -10.22
N VAL A 10 21.46 -21.36 -11.11
CA VAL A 10 21.64 -19.90 -11.20
C VAL A 10 20.36 -19.21 -11.72
N ALA A 11 19.61 -19.82 -12.65
CA ALA A 11 18.34 -19.28 -13.12
C ALA A 11 17.26 -19.21 -12.00
N VAL A 12 17.24 -20.19 -11.10
CA VAL A 12 16.28 -20.23 -9.97
C VAL A 12 16.56 -19.11 -8.96
N THR A 13 17.82 -18.68 -8.78
CA THR A 13 18.14 -17.58 -7.86
C THR A 13 17.69 -16.20 -8.36
N PHE A 14 17.49 -16.02 -9.67
CA PHE A 14 16.97 -14.75 -10.21
C PHE A 14 15.46 -14.64 -10.17
N ALA A 15 14.73 -15.72 -9.88
CA ALA A 15 13.26 -15.68 -9.79
C ALA A 15 12.75 -15.11 -8.44
N PHE A 16 13.64 -14.96 -7.45
CA PHE A 16 13.33 -14.26 -6.20
C PHE A 16 13.58 -12.76 -6.37
N GLU A 17 12.71 -12.11 -7.15
CA GLU A 17 12.39 -10.71 -6.89
C GLU A 17 11.76 -10.67 -5.49
N ILE A 18 12.58 -10.42 -4.48
CA ILE A 18 12.11 -10.06 -3.15
C ILE A 18 11.38 -8.73 -3.37
N ARG A 19 10.07 -8.81 -3.59
CA ARG A 19 9.19 -7.66 -3.48
C ARG A 19 9.29 -7.28 -2.01
N GLU A 20 10.24 -6.42 -1.66
CA GLU A 20 10.19 -5.73 -0.40
C GLU A 20 8.77 -5.21 -0.30
N GLN A 21 8.07 -5.62 0.75
CA GLN A 21 6.76 -5.10 1.08
C GLN A 21 6.94 -3.66 1.62
N SER A 22 7.78 -2.86 0.95
CA SER A 22 8.01 -1.47 1.24
C SER A 22 6.79 -0.72 0.73
N CYS A 23 6.05 -0.12 1.66
CA CYS A 23 4.93 0.71 1.28
C CYS A 23 5.42 1.91 0.45
N PRO A 24 4.58 2.39 -0.49
CA PRO A 24 4.89 3.61 -1.24
C PRO A 24 5.15 4.82 -0.31
N THR A 25 5.71 5.89 -0.87
CA THR A 25 5.99 7.13 -0.14
C THR A 25 4.76 7.61 0.64
N ASN A 26 4.99 8.07 1.89
CA ASN A 26 3.95 8.50 2.83
C ASN A 26 2.93 7.42 3.20
N LYS A 27 3.25 6.14 3.00
CA LYS A 27 2.48 5.01 3.50
C LYS A 27 3.31 4.15 4.45
N THR A 28 2.64 3.54 5.41
CA THR A 28 3.21 2.58 6.36
C THR A 28 2.37 1.31 6.36
N TRP A 29 3.02 0.17 6.55
CA TRP A 29 2.31 -1.09 6.68
C TRP A 29 1.60 -1.13 8.04
N GLY A 30 0.32 -1.50 8.06
CA GLY A 30 -0.41 -1.68 9.29
C GLY A 30 -1.89 -1.92 9.08
N GLU A 31 -2.61 -2.00 10.20
CA GLU A 31 -4.07 -2.09 10.21
C GLU A 31 -4.67 -0.70 10.03
N PHE A 32 -5.75 -0.62 9.24
CA PHE A 32 -6.42 0.65 8.95
C PHE A 32 -7.34 1.10 10.10
N GLY A 33 -7.84 0.17 10.92
CA GLY A 33 -8.73 0.44 12.07
C GLY A 33 -10.09 0.94 11.60
N ASP A 34 -10.14 2.20 11.20
CA ASP A 34 -11.28 2.87 10.58
C ASP A 34 -11.04 3.07 9.08
N CYS A 35 -12.04 3.56 8.36
CA CYS A 35 -11.83 3.97 6.98
C CYS A 35 -10.75 5.06 6.88
N PRO A 36 -9.83 4.97 5.91
CA PRO A 36 -8.84 6.01 5.70
C PRO A 36 -9.51 7.28 5.22
N ARG A 37 -9.14 8.39 5.85
CA ARG A 37 -9.54 9.72 5.41
C ARG A 37 -9.00 9.99 4.01
N SER A 38 -9.79 10.72 3.22
CA SER A 38 -9.43 11.17 1.89
C SER A 38 -9.72 12.66 1.72
N CYS A 39 -9.22 13.29 0.65
CA CYS A 39 -9.62 14.65 0.29
C CYS A 39 -11.15 14.79 0.06
N TYR A 40 -11.82 13.70 -0.27
CA TYR A 40 -13.27 13.65 -0.48
C TYR A 40 -14.04 13.36 0.81
N ASN A 41 -13.37 12.87 1.86
CA ASN A 41 -13.94 12.58 3.16
C ASN A 41 -12.91 12.78 4.28
N THR A 42 -12.76 14.04 4.70
CA THR A 42 -11.78 14.47 5.71
C THR A 42 -12.18 14.11 7.14
N ASN A 43 -13.46 13.83 7.39
CA ASN A 43 -13.99 13.57 8.72
C ASN A 43 -14.33 12.10 8.99
N ASN A 44 -14.05 11.19 8.03
CA ASN A 44 -14.51 9.80 8.10
C ASN A 44 -16.03 9.68 8.34
N GLU A 45 -16.80 10.65 7.87
CA GLU A 45 -18.26 10.70 8.07
C GLU A 45 -19.01 9.68 7.20
N ASP A 46 -18.30 8.95 6.33
CA ASP A 46 -18.93 7.91 5.54
C ASP A 46 -19.31 6.72 6.41
N THR A 47 -20.61 6.56 6.56
CA THR A 47 -21.25 5.43 7.24
C THR A 47 -21.11 4.12 6.46
N ARG A 48 -20.44 4.14 5.31
CA ARG A 48 -20.21 2.94 4.49
C ARG A 48 -19.08 2.11 5.10
N PRO A 49 -19.31 0.81 5.37
CA PRO A 49 -18.27 -0.05 5.90
C PRO A 49 -17.12 -0.14 4.90
N CYS A 50 -15.89 -0.01 5.40
CA CYS A 50 -14.72 -0.29 4.59
C CYS A 50 -14.75 -1.73 4.08
N THR A 51 -14.31 -1.94 2.84
CA THR A 51 -14.23 -3.29 2.31
C THR A 51 -13.24 -4.10 3.14
N LEU A 52 -13.53 -5.37 3.40
CA LEU A 52 -12.67 -6.27 4.20
C LEU A 52 -11.22 -6.37 3.66
N ARG A 53 -10.99 -6.00 2.40
CA ARG A 53 -9.64 -5.91 1.80
C ARG A 53 -8.76 -4.84 2.45
N MET A 54 -9.34 -3.87 3.14
CA MET A 54 -8.60 -2.78 3.79
C MET A 54 -8.26 -3.06 5.26
N ASN A 55 -8.44 -4.28 5.77
CA ASN A 55 -8.11 -4.55 7.17
C ASN A 55 -6.61 -4.44 7.47
N ILE A 56 -5.74 -4.82 6.52
CA ILE A 56 -4.28 -4.75 6.65
C ILE A 56 -3.63 -4.40 5.32
N GLY A 57 -2.65 -3.51 5.33
CA GLY A 57 -1.94 -3.10 4.12
C GLY A 57 -1.14 -1.82 4.30
N CYS A 58 -0.80 -1.18 3.18
CA CYS A 58 -0.13 0.12 3.19
C CYS A 58 -1.15 1.25 3.42
N LYS A 59 -1.25 1.72 4.66
CA LYS A 59 -2.08 2.88 5.02
C LYS A 59 -1.28 4.17 4.92
N CYS A 60 -1.96 5.31 4.80
CA CYS A 60 -1.27 6.59 4.89
C CYS A 60 -0.59 6.75 6.25
N ALA A 61 0.63 7.28 6.25
CA ALA A 61 1.36 7.62 7.45
C ALA A 61 0.58 8.66 8.27
N THR A 62 0.85 8.73 9.57
CA THR A 62 0.21 9.70 10.47
C THR A 62 0.36 11.13 9.93
N GLY A 63 -0.75 11.85 9.85
CA GLY A 63 -0.80 13.22 9.31
C GLY A 63 -1.03 13.31 7.80
N TYR A 64 -1.09 12.18 7.09
CA TYR A 64 -1.42 12.13 5.66
C TYR A 64 -2.80 11.51 5.42
N ILE A 65 -3.43 11.89 4.30
CA ILE A 65 -4.72 11.38 3.85
C ILE A 65 -4.66 10.97 2.37
N LEU A 66 -5.60 10.12 1.94
CA LEU A 66 -5.68 9.66 0.56
C LEU A 66 -6.07 10.81 -0.36
N LEU A 67 -5.34 10.98 -1.46
CA LEU A 67 -5.73 11.90 -2.52
C LEU A 67 -7.01 11.41 -3.23
N GLY A 68 -7.11 10.10 -3.48
CA GLY A 68 -8.28 9.49 -4.11
C GLY A 68 -9.36 9.09 -3.11
N ASP A 69 -10.61 9.00 -3.56
CA ASP A 69 -11.69 8.51 -2.69
C ASP A 69 -11.57 6.99 -2.49
N ARG A 70 -11.33 6.56 -1.24
CA ARG A 70 -11.29 5.14 -0.81
C ARG A 70 -10.37 4.23 -1.61
N ASP A 71 -9.42 4.79 -2.35
CA ASP A 71 -8.45 4.04 -3.11
C ASP A 71 -7.15 3.92 -2.31
N PRO A 72 -6.87 2.76 -1.68
CA PRO A 72 -5.63 2.57 -0.92
C PRO A 72 -4.38 2.58 -1.81
N SER A 73 -4.53 2.49 -3.14
CA SER A 73 -3.42 2.66 -4.09
C SER A 73 -3.13 4.13 -4.41
N SER A 74 -4.06 5.05 -4.11
CA SER A 74 -3.85 6.48 -4.32
C SER A 74 -2.75 7.06 -3.43
N ASN A 75 -2.14 8.16 -3.88
CA ASN A 75 -1.09 8.85 -3.15
C ASN A 75 -1.59 9.39 -1.80
N CYS A 76 -0.71 9.45 -0.82
CA CYS A 76 -0.97 10.06 0.48
C CYS A 76 -0.34 11.45 0.52
N ILE A 77 -1.18 12.47 0.72
CA ILE A 77 -0.79 13.88 0.78
C ILE A 77 -1.20 14.48 2.11
N LYS A 78 -0.70 15.68 2.43
CA LYS A 78 -1.19 16.37 3.62
C LYS A 78 -2.59 16.92 3.37
N PRO A 79 -3.47 17.00 4.39
CA PRO A 79 -4.81 17.54 4.24
C PRO A 79 -4.86 18.96 3.64
N GLU A 80 -3.88 19.80 3.98
CA GLU A 80 -3.75 21.16 3.45
C GLU A 80 -3.42 21.23 1.94
N ASP A 81 -2.95 20.13 1.35
CA ASP A 81 -2.58 20.04 -0.07
C ASP A 81 -3.71 19.44 -0.93
N CYS A 82 -4.90 19.21 -0.37
CA CYS A 82 -6.06 18.74 -1.13
C CYS A 82 -6.54 19.78 -2.16
N PRO A 83 -6.99 19.34 -3.35
CA PRO A 83 -7.52 20.22 -4.38
C PRO A 83 -8.85 20.90 -4.02
#